data_AF-A0A933TJ76-F1
#
_entry.id   AF-A0A933TJ76-F1
#
_cell.length_a   1.000
_cell.length_b   1.000
_cell.length_c   1.000
_cell.angle_alpha   90.00
_cell.angle_beta   90.00
_cell.angle_gamma   90.00
#
_symmetry.space_group_name_H-M   'P 1'
#
loop_
_entity.id
_entity.type
_entity.pdbx_description
1 polymer ?
#
loop_
_entity_poly.entity_id
_entity_poly.type
_entity_poly.pdbx_seq_one_letter_code
_entity_poly.pdbx_strand_id
1 'polypeptide(L)'
;MFGGLAFMLDGKMRVRVMTHELVVRVGAEHYLDALKSPHARPMDFTGRPMRGMVYVSPAGVTRGAALRRWVDAGLAAASEAPARARAKRKGGPKKKGVAAPRGRA
;
A
#
# COMPACT_ATOMS: atom_id res chain seq x y z
N MET A 1 -3.51 -10.35 2.70
CA MET A 1 -2.80 -9.92 1.48
C MET A 1 -3.59 -8.81 0.83
N PHE A 2 -2.93 -7.71 0.45
CA PHE A 2 -3.58 -6.64 -0.30
C PHE A 2 -3.76 -7.15 -1.73
N GLY A 3 -4.97 -7.57 -2.12
CA GLY A 3 -5.30 -8.01 -3.48
C GLY A 3 -5.43 -6.83 -4.47
N GLY A 4 -5.61 -7.15 -5.74
CA GLY A 4 -5.80 -6.17 -6.81
C GLY A 4 -4.51 -5.70 -7.51
N LEU A 5 -4.62 -4.60 -8.27
CA LEU A 5 -3.55 -4.07 -9.13
C LEU A 5 -2.97 -2.79 -8.54
N ALA A 6 -1.66 -2.76 -8.27
CA ALA A 6 -0.98 -1.60 -7.73
C ALA A 6 -0.08 -0.93 -8.79
N PHE A 7 -0.21 0.39 -8.91
CA PHE A 7 0.61 1.24 -9.76
C PHE A 7 1.70 1.89 -8.91
N MET A 8 2.94 1.69 -9.36
CA MET A 8 4.15 2.05 -8.63
C MET A 8 4.91 3.10 -9.41
N LEU A 9 5.54 4.03 -8.69
CA LEU A 9 6.53 4.98 -9.24
C LEU A 9 7.69 5.05 -8.25
N ASP A 10 8.91 4.81 -8.73
CA ASP A 10 10.14 4.75 -7.92
C ASP A 10 10.04 3.79 -6.72
N GLY A 11 9.43 2.63 -6.94
CA GLY A 11 9.24 1.60 -5.90
C GLY A 11 8.21 1.97 -4.82
N LYS A 12 7.50 3.09 -4.96
CA LYS A 12 6.42 3.51 -4.05
C LYS A 12 5.05 3.38 -4.73
N MET A 13 4.08 2.80 -4.03
CA MET A 13 2.70 2.72 -4.50
C MET A 13 2.06 4.11 -4.52
N ARG A 14 1.48 4.47 -5.66
CA ARG A 14 0.76 5.74 -5.86
C ARG A 14 -0.74 5.53 -5.82
N VAL A 15 -1.21 4.55 -6.59
CA VAL A 15 -2.61 4.17 -6.66
C VAL A 15 -2.73 2.66 -6.74
N ARG A 16 -3.79 2.08 -6.19
CA ARG A 16 -4.13 0.66 -6.34
C ARG A 16 -5.62 0.49 -6.57
N VAL A 17 -5.97 -0.39 -7.50
CA VAL A 17 -7.36 -0.79 -7.76
C VAL A 17 -7.64 -2.08 -6.99
N MET A 18 -8.65 -2.06 -6.13
CA MET A 18 -9.25 -3.24 -5.50
C MET A 18 -10.61 -3.54 -6.14
N THR A 19 -11.23 -4.66 -5.77
CA THR A 19 -12.52 -5.12 -6.34
C THR A 19 -13.62 -4.06 -6.29
N HIS A 20 -13.66 -3.23 -5.24
CA HIS A 20 -14.73 -2.25 -5.03
C HIS A 20 -14.24 -0.84 -4.72
N GLU A 21 -12.94 -0.58 -4.65
CA GLU A 21 -12.41 0.71 -4.22
C GLU A 21 -11.05 1.01 -4.87
N LEU A 22 -10.74 2.29 -4.98
CA LEU A 22 -9.42 2.78 -5.32
C LEU A 22 -8.67 3.14 -4.03
N VAL A 23 -7.43 2.71 -3.89
CA VAL A 23 -6.52 3.18 -2.84
C VAL A 23 -5.60 4.22 -3.43
N VAL A 24 -5.47 5.37 -2.77
CA VAL A 24 -4.61 6.46 -3.20
C VAL A 24 -3.65 6.84 -2.09
N ARG A 25 -2.35 6.89 -2.40
CA ARG A 25 -1.34 7.47 -1.50
C ARG A 25 -1.33 8.98 -1.71
N VAL A 26 -1.99 9.72 -0.83
CA VAL A 26 -2.07 11.19 -0.88
C VAL A 26 -0.96 11.90 -0.07
N GLY A 27 -0.22 11.15 0.77
CA GLY A 27 0.79 11.73 1.67
C GLY A 27 0.16 12.33 2.93
N ALA A 28 0.95 12.52 3.99
CA ALA A 28 0.43 12.96 5.28
C ALA A 28 -0.12 14.40 5.22
N GLU A 29 0.52 15.27 4.44
CA GLU A 29 0.14 16.69 4.31
C GLU A 29 -1.25 16.85 3.68
N HIS A 30 -1.56 16.11 2.62
CA HIS A 30 -2.84 16.20 1.93
C HIS A 30 -3.91 15.24 2.47
N TYR A 31 -3.58 14.47 3.52
CA TYR A 31 -4.48 13.43 4.03
C TYR A 31 -5.81 13.99 4.53
N LEU A 32 -5.77 15.05 5.35
CA LEU A 32 -6.99 15.65 5.91
C LEU A 32 -7.84 16.31 4.83
N ASP A 33 -7.23 16.92 3.82
CA ASP A 33 -7.95 17.52 2.70
C ASP A 33 -8.58 16.47 1.80
N ALA A 34 -7.88 15.36 1.53
CA ALA A 34 -8.42 14.24 0.78
C ALA A 34 -9.68 13.68 1.45
N LEU A 35 -9.70 13.60 2.79
CA LEU A 35 -10.85 13.12 3.57
C LEU A 35 -12.06 14.06 3.56
N LYS A 36 -11.91 15.32 3.12
CA LYS A 36 -13.06 16.22 2.90
C LYS A 36 -13.84 15.86 1.64
N SER A 37 -13.28 15.02 0.77
CA SER A 37 -13.96 14.56 -0.43
C SER A 37 -15.08 13.57 -0.06
N PRO A 38 -16.31 13.73 -0.60
CA PRO A 38 -17.49 12.95 -0.19
C PRO A 38 -17.40 11.44 -0.47
N HIS A 39 -16.38 11.01 -1.21
CA HIS A 39 -16.17 9.61 -1.59
C HIS A 39 -14.86 9.05 -1.06
N ALA A 40 -14.15 9.79 -0.22
CA ALA A 40 -12.90 9.37 0.38
C ALA A 40 -13.09 8.99 1.85
N ARG A 41 -12.44 7.91 2.28
CA ARG A 41 -12.44 7.47 3.68
C ARG A 41 -11.05 7.03 4.12
N PRO A 42 -10.76 7.03 5.44
CA PRO A 42 -9.51 6.52 5.98
C PRO A 42 -9.23 5.10 5.53
N MET A 43 -7.96 4.78 5.24
CA MET A 43 -7.53 3.41 5.06
C MET A 43 -7.32 2.73 6.42
N ASP A 44 -8.34 2.02 6.89
CA ASP A 44 -8.45 1.49 8.26
C ASP A 44 -8.35 -0.04 8.38
N PHE A 45 -8.16 -0.76 7.26
CA PHE A 45 -8.11 -2.23 7.20
C PHE A 45 -7.09 -2.88 8.16
N THR A 46 -6.07 -2.13 8.61
CA THR A 46 -5.04 -2.60 9.53
C THR A 46 -5.39 -2.40 11.02
N GLY A 47 -6.61 -1.98 11.36
CA GLY A 47 -7.04 -1.66 12.74
C GLY A 47 -6.48 -0.35 13.30
N ARG A 48 -5.58 0.29 12.55
CA ARG A 48 -5.08 1.66 12.75
C ARG A 48 -5.10 2.38 11.41
N PRO A 49 -5.69 3.59 11.31
CA PRO A 49 -5.66 4.37 10.08
C PRO A 49 -4.23 4.61 9.59
N MET A 50 -3.95 4.21 8.35
CA MET A 50 -2.68 4.52 7.70
C MET A 50 -2.71 5.97 7.20
N ARG A 51 -2.13 6.88 7.99
CA ARG A 51 -2.00 8.30 7.58
C ARG A 51 -1.35 8.41 6.20
N GLY A 52 -1.94 9.25 5.36
CA GLY A 52 -1.48 9.48 3.98
C GLY A 52 -1.98 8.47 2.94
N MET A 53 -2.89 7.56 3.30
CA MET A 53 -3.58 6.68 2.35
C MET A 53 -5.09 6.72 2.55
N VAL A 54 -5.84 6.85 1.46
CA VAL A 54 -7.31 6.90 1.48
C VAL A 54 -7.90 5.82 0.58
N TYR A 55 -9.07 5.32 0.96
CA TYR A 55 -9.95 4.62 0.05
C TYR A 55 -10.85 5.63 -0.66
N VAL A 56 -11.10 5.40 -1.95
CA VAL A 56 -12.05 6.15 -2.76
C VAL A 56 -13.08 5.18 -3.31
N SER A 57 -14.36 5.44 -3.05
CA SER A 57 -15.44 4.60 -3.54
C SER A 57 -15.64 4.75 -5.07
N PRO A 58 -16.34 3.80 -5.73
CA PRO A 58 -16.56 3.87 -7.17
C PRO A 58 -17.25 5.16 -7.62
N ALA A 59 -18.15 5.70 -6.79
CA ALA A 59 -18.83 6.98 -7.04
C ALA A 59 -17.84 8.14 -7.24
N GLY A 60 -16.69 8.10 -6.54
CA GLY A 60 -15.63 9.10 -6.62
C GLY A 60 -14.73 9.02 -7.85
N VAL A 61 -14.91 8.04 -8.73
CA VAL A 61 -14.08 7.79 -9.92
C VAL A 61 -14.87 7.55 -11.20
N THR A 62 -16.19 7.78 -11.18
CA THR A 62 -17.10 7.55 -12.33
C THR A 62 -16.74 8.35 -13.59
N ARG A 63 -16.09 9.50 -13.42
CA ARG A 63 -15.64 10.36 -14.53
C ARG A 63 -14.12 10.35 -14.64
N GLY A 64 -13.61 10.37 -15.87
CA GLY A 64 -12.18 10.41 -16.15
C GLY A 64 -11.45 11.56 -15.44
N ALA A 65 -12.07 12.74 -15.37
CA ALA A 65 -11.52 13.88 -14.62
C ALA A 65 -11.44 13.63 -13.11
N ALA A 66 -12.42 12.92 -12.52
CA ALA A 66 -12.40 12.58 -11.09
C ALA A 66 -11.31 11.56 -10.80
N LEU A 67 -11.20 10.50 -11.62
CA LEU A 67 -10.10 9.54 -11.53
C LEU A 67 -8.74 10.23 -11.69
N ARG A 68 -8.62 11.15 -12.65
CA ARG A 68 -7.38 11.88 -12.91
C ARG A 68 -6.92 12.68 -11.70
N ARG A 69 -7.82 13.38 -11.00
CA ARG A 69 -7.50 14.09 -9.75
C ARG A 69 -6.89 13.18 -8.69
N TRP A 70 -7.41 11.96 -8.55
CA TRP A 70 -6.87 10.98 -7.60
C TRP A 70 -5.50 10.44 -8.03
N VAL A 71 -5.30 10.21 -9.32
CA VAL A 71 -3.99 9.82 -9.86
C VAL A 71 -2.98 10.93 -9.63
N ASP A 72 -3.33 12.18 -9.95
CA ASP A 72 -2.45 13.34 -9.76
C ASP A 72 -2.12 13.55 -8.27
N ALA A 73 -3.08 13.38 -7.37
CA ALA A 73 -2.82 13.39 -5.92
C ALA A 73 -1.86 12.27 -5.50
N GLY A 74 -2.01 11.08 -6.08
CA GLY A 74 -1.09 9.95 -5.88
C GLY A 74 0.34 10.26 -6.32
N LEU A 75 0.49 10.90 -7.47
CA LEU A 75 1.77 11.31 -8.03
C LEU A 75 2.40 12.45 -7.21
N ALA A 76 1.61 13.44 -6.81
CA ALA A 76 2.04 14.59 -6.02
C ALA A 76 2.56 14.21 -4.62
N ALA A 77 2.10 13.10 -4.05
CA ALA A 77 2.62 12.56 -2.78
C ALA A 77 4.12 12.13 -2.83
N ALA A 78 4.82 12.39 -3.93
CA ALA A 78 6.26 12.20 -4.09
C ALA A 78 7.05 13.23 -3.27
N SER A 79 7.37 12.89 -2.02
CA SER A 79 8.67 13.17 -1.37
C SER A 79 8.77 12.72 0.09
N GLU A 80 7.82 11.96 0.65
CA GLU A 80 8.06 11.36 1.97
C GLU A 80 9.20 10.34 1.88
N ALA A 81 10.35 10.71 2.44
CA ALA A 81 11.59 9.94 2.56
C ALA A 81 11.33 8.55 3.16
N PRO A 82 12.22 7.56 2.93
CA PRO A 82 11.85 6.17 2.89
C PRO A 82 11.30 5.69 4.22
N ALA A 83 10.34 4.76 4.14
CA ALA A 83 10.04 3.85 5.23
C ALA A 83 11.37 3.40 5.84
N ARG A 84 11.54 3.66 7.14
CA ARG A 84 12.66 3.24 7.99
C ARG A 84 13.50 2.16 7.33
N ALA A 85 14.78 2.45 7.12
CA ALA A 85 15.82 1.55 6.63
C ALA A 85 15.38 0.10 6.73
N ARG A 86 15.24 -0.59 5.59
CA ARG A 86 15.11 -2.05 5.51
C ARG A 86 16.06 -2.61 6.57
N ALA A 87 15.52 -3.03 7.72
CA ALA A 87 16.31 -3.69 8.73
C ALA A 87 16.88 -4.90 7.98
N LYS A 88 18.22 -4.95 7.86
CA LYS A 88 18.92 -6.08 7.25
C LYS A 88 18.30 -7.33 7.88
N ARG A 89 17.54 -8.11 7.10
CA ARG A 89 17.15 -9.45 7.54
C ARG A 89 18.46 -10.22 7.64
N LYS A 90 19.06 -10.25 8.84
CA LYS A 90 20.15 -11.18 9.15
C LYS A 90 19.59 -12.56 8.85
N GLY A 91 20.26 -13.29 7.97
CA GLY A 91 19.80 -14.58 7.46
C GLY A 91 19.37 -15.50 8.60
N GLY A 92 18.14 -16.00 8.53
CA GLY A 92 17.68 -17.10 9.37
C GLY A 92 18.44 -18.39 8.98
N PRO A 93 18.67 -19.30 9.94
CA PRO A 93 19.68 -20.34 9.80
C PRO A 93 19.33 -21.34 8.68
N LYS A 94 20.33 -21.69 7.86
CA LYS A 94 20.26 -22.81 6.92
C LYS A 94 19.94 -24.08 7.73
N LYS A 95 18.79 -24.73 7.46
CA LYS A 95 18.55 -26.10 7.92
C LYS A 95 19.61 -27.00 7.29
N LYS A 96 20.63 -27.39 8.06
CA LYS A 96 21.50 -28.51 7.70
C LYS A 96 20.66 -29.78 7.89
N GLY A 97 20.48 -30.53 6.80
CA GLY A 97 19.87 -31.84 6.84
C GLY A 97 20.65 -32.74 7.79
N VAL A 98 19.93 -33.39 8.72
CA VAL A 98 20.49 -34.51 9.46
C VAL A 98 20.07 -35.76 8.70
N ALA A 99 21.07 -36.37 8.07
CA ALA A 99 20.97 -37.69 7.49
C ALA A 99 20.68 -38.73 8.58
N ALA A 100 19.79 -39.67 8.27
CA ALA A 100 19.48 -40.82 9.11
C ALA A 100 20.70 -41.74 9.26
N PRO A 101 20.97 -42.30 10.46
CA PRO A 101 21.77 -43.49 10.57
C PRO A 101 20.87 -44.74 10.48
N ARG A 102 21.22 -45.61 9.52
CA ARG A 102 20.84 -47.02 9.45
C ARG A 102 21.60 -47.79 10.54
N GLY A 103 20.98 -48.79 11.16
CA GLY A 103 21.63 -49.80 12.02
C GLY A 103 20.69 -50.27 13.14
N ARG A 104 19.96 -51.38 13.01
CA ARG A 104 20.34 -52.81 13.20
C ARG A 104 20.63 -53.16 14.66
N ALA A 105 19.66 -53.81 15.30
CA ALA A 105 19.79 -54.92 16.25
C ALA A 105 18.46 -55.66 16.26
#